data_AF-A0A1Y1XPE5-F1
#
_entry.id   AF-A0A1Y1XPE5-F1
#
_cell.length_a   1.000
_cell.length_b   1.000
_cell.length_c   1.000
_cell.angle_alpha   90.00
_cell.angle_beta   90.00
_cell.angle_gamma   90.00
#
_symmetry.space_group_name_H-M   'P 1'
#
loop_
_entity.id
_entity.type
_entity.pdbx_description
1 polymer ?
#
loop_
_entity_poly.entity_id
_entity_poly.type
_entity_poly.pdbx_seq_one_letter_code
_entity_poly.pdbx_strand_id
1 'polypeptide(L)'
;MLSNVNSSYSLINYGTTTDSILKKKTHKYDMVFYDNLYISEYEPYLIDLAEYFDNDDIDKFDQDILNRMGRHNNRLVGFPAKVSYSVLFSNKILLDRYNKSVPKTWDELILTSKEILNEEKKLNNTNLIAYNGLVNEIQLILHFQILQVKKQ
;
A
#
# COMPACT_ATOMS: atom_id res chain seq x y z
N MET A 1 -10.09 -23.04 4.94
CA MET A 1 -8.64 -22.82 5.11
C MET A 1 -8.04 -22.56 3.73
N LEU A 2 -7.43 -21.40 3.51
CA LEU A 2 -6.66 -21.13 2.30
C LEU A 2 -5.31 -21.87 2.42
N SER A 3 -5.06 -22.89 1.60
CA SER A 3 -3.81 -23.66 1.61
C SER A 3 -2.87 -23.17 0.51
N ASN A 4 -1.55 -23.26 0.77
CA ASN A 4 -0.47 -22.84 -0.13
C ASN A 4 -0.45 -23.57 -1.50
N VAL A 5 -1.28 -24.59 -1.69
CA VAL A 5 -1.32 -25.40 -2.91
C VAL A 5 -2.08 -24.70 -4.05
N ASN A 6 -2.95 -23.72 -3.72
CA ASN A 6 -3.73 -22.95 -4.70
C ASN A 6 -3.21 -21.52 -4.92
N SER A 7 -2.09 -21.13 -4.32
CA SER A 7 -1.49 -19.80 -4.49
C SER A 7 -0.36 -19.82 -5.50
N SER A 8 -0.53 -19.19 -6.66
CA SER A 8 0.58 -18.90 -7.58
C SER A 8 1.30 -17.63 -7.11
N TYR A 9 2.43 -17.79 -6.42
CA TYR A 9 3.27 -16.68 -5.95
C TYR A 9 4.14 -16.15 -7.11
N SER A 10 3.60 -15.23 -7.90
CA SER A 10 4.40 -14.37 -8.78
C SER A 10 3.79 -12.97 -8.80
N LEU A 11 4.37 -12.06 -8.01
CA LEU A 11 3.90 -10.68 -7.85
C LEU A 11 3.91 -9.90 -9.18
N ILE A 12 4.85 -10.23 -10.07
CA ILE A 12 4.99 -9.63 -11.41
C ILE A 12 3.83 -10.03 -12.33
N ASN A 13 3.16 -11.16 -12.06
CA ASN A 13 2.11 -11.73 -12.91
C ASN A 13 0.72 -11.67 -12.28
N TYR A 14 0.52 -10.94 -11.18
CA TYR A 14 -0.75 -10.95 -10.44
C TYR A 14 -1.90 -10.33 -11.25
N GLY A 15 -1.69 -9.14 -11.82
CA GLY A 15 -2.69 -8.46 -12.66
C GLY A 15 -3.00 -9.25 -13.93
N THR A 16 -1.98 -9.77 -14.62
CA THR A 16 -2.15 -10.55 -15.86
C THR A 16 -2.83 -11.90 -15.63
N THR A 17 -2.58 -12.53 -14.48
CA THR A 17 -3.26 -13.78 -14.08
C THR A 17 -4.72 -13.52 -13.74
N THR A 18 -5.00 -12.49 -12.95
CA THR A 18 -6.37 -12.11 -12.57
C THR A 18 -7.20 -11.76 -13.81
N ASP A 19 -6.65 -10.92 -14.68
CA ASP A 19 -7.25 -10.55 -15.96
C ASP A 19 -7.59 -11.78 -16.81
N SER A 20 -6.63 -12.71 -16.94
CA SER A 20 -6.83 -13.95 -17.69
C SER A 20 -7.91 -14.84 -17.10
N ILE A 21 -8.00 -14.96 -15.77
CA ILE A 21 -9.00 -15.80 -15.08
C ILE A 21 -10.40 -15.22 -15.29
N LEU A 22 -10.56 -13.91 -15.07
CA LEU A 22 -11.85 -13.22 -15.18
C LEU A 22 -12.36 -13.20 -16.63
N LYS A 23 -11.49 -12.87 -17.60
CA LYS A 23 -11.87 -12.84 -19.02
C LYS A 23 -12.19 -14.21 -19.59
N LYS A 24 -11.48 -15.27 -19.16
CA LYS A 24 -11.77 -16.65 -19.56
C LYS A 24 -13.02 -17.22 -18.89
N LYS A 25 -13.59 -16.52 -17.89
CA LYS A 25 -14.77 -16.93 -17.12
C LYS A 25 -14.65 -18.36 -16.58
N THR A 26 -13.47 -18.71 -16.06
CA THR A 26 -13.22 -20.06 -15.56
C THR A 26 -13.94 -20.27 -14.23
N HIS A 27 -14.59 -21.42 -14.02
CA HIS A 27 -15.21 -21.78 -12.73
C HIS A 27 -14.24 -22.37 -11.71
N LYS A 28 -12.94 -22.05 -11.82
CA LYS A 28 -11.91 -22.63 -10.95
C LYS A 28 -11.92 -22.04 -9.54
N TYR A 29 -12.32 -20.77 -9.41
CA TYR A 29 -12.28 -20.03 -8.16
C TYR A 29 -13.60 -19.28 -7.96
N ASP A 30 -14.14 -19.35 -6.74
CA ASP A 30 -15.34 -18.61 -6.36
C ASP A 30 -15.04 -17.20 -5.85
N MET A 31 -13.80 -16.98 -5.37
CA MET A 31 -13.33 -15.70 -4.85
C MET A 31 -11.98 -15.34 -5.45
N VAL A 32 -11.83 -14.08 -5.82
CA VAL A 32 -10.60 -13.51 -6.36
C VAL A 32 -10.28 -12.23 -5.61
N PHE A 33 -9.05 -12.14 -5.12
CA PHE A 33 -8.50 -10.87 -4.64
C PHE A 33 -7.95 -10.14 -5.86
N TYR A 34 -8.14 -8.83 -5.94
CA TYR A 34 -7.60 -8.02 -7.01
C TYR A 34 -7.30 -6.60 -6.51
N ASP A 35 -6.51 -5.86 -7.27
CA ASP A 35 -6.20 -4.47 -6.97
C ASP A 35 -7.33 -3.58 -7.48
N ASN A 36 -7.88 -2.72 -6.63
CA ASN A 36 -9.00 -1.84 -6.98
C ASN A 36 -8.67 -0.86 -8.12
N LEU A 37 -7.38 -0.67 -8.44
CA LEU A 37 -6.95 0.08 -9.62
C LEU A 37 -7.50 -0.49 -10.95
N TYR A 38 -7.85 -1.78 -11.00
CA TYR A 38 -8.39 -2.45 -12.18
C TYR A 38 -9.91 -2.68 -12.13
N ILE A 39 -10.62 -1.97 -11.24
CA ILE A 39 -12.05 -2.22 -11.00
C ILE A 39 -12.89 -1.99 -12.27
N SER A 40 -12.54 -1.00 -13.10
CA SER A 40 -13.24 -0.71 -14.36
C SER A 40 -13.13 -1.85 -15.37
N GLU A 41 -11.99 -2.53 -15.40
CA GLU A 41 -11.69 -3.63 -16.32
C GLU A 41 -12.31 -4.93 -15.84
N TYR A 42 -12.43 -5.12 -14.52
CA TYR A 42 -12.87 -6.37 -13.92
C TYR A 42 -14.36 -6.41 -13.60
N GLU A 43 -15.01 -5.27 -13.35
CA GLU A 43 -16.44 -5.17 -13.02
C GLU A 43 -17.37 -5.96 -13.97
N PRO A 44 -17.17 -5.98 -15.32
CA PRO A 44 -18.02 -6.76 -16.23
C PRO A 44 -17.98 -8.29 -16.01
N TYR A 45 -16.99 -8.79 -15.27
CA TYR A 45 -16.79 -10.22 -15.00
C TYR A 45 -17.12 -10.60 -13.56
N LEU A 46 -17.50 -9.64 -12.72
CA LEU A 46 -17.80 -9.83 -11.30
C LEU A 46 -19.31 -9.71 -11.07
N ILE A 47 -19.78 -10.37 -10.01
CA ILE A 47 -21.18 -10.28 -9.55
C ILE A 47 -21.39 -8.96 -8.78
N ASP A 48 -22.64 -8.49 -8.73
CA ASP A 48 -22.99 -7.42 -7.80
C ASP A 48 -23.29 -8.02 -6.42
N LEU A 49 -22.38 -7.84 -5.48
CA LEU A 49 -22.47 -8.36 -4.12
C LEU A 49 -23.64 -7.72 -3.35
N ALA A 50 -24.12 -6.54 -3.74
CA ALA A 50 -25.29 -5.93 -3.09
C ALA A 50 -26.57 -6.74 -3.31
N GLU A 51 -26.60 -7.65 -4.28
CA GLU A 51 -27.73 -8.58 -4.49
C GLU A 51 -27.70 -9.77 -3.52
N TYR A 52 -26.57 -10.02 -2.85
CA TYR A 52 -26.34 -11.24 -2.04
C TYR A 52 -26.10 -10.95 -0.55
N PHE A 53 -25.83 -9.69 -0.19
CA PHE A 53 -25.56 -9.28 1.18
C PHE A 53 -26.57 -8.23 1.63
N ASP A 54 -27.08 -8.38 2.86
CA ASP A 54 -27.99 -7.42 3.46
C ASP A 54 -27.26 -6.10 3.78
N ASN A 55 -28.00 -4.98 3.78
CA ASN A 55 -27.43 -3.67 4.08
C ASN A 55 -26.74 -3.65 5.46
N ASP A 56 -27.27 -4.36 6.46
CA ASP A 56 -26.67 -4.45 7.80
C ASP A 56 -25.25 -5.06 7.77
N ASP A 57 -24.94 -5.95 6.82
CA ASP A 57 -23.60 -6.50 6.65
C ASP A 57 -22.69 -5.56 5.87
N ILE A 58 -23.22 -4.90 4.85
CA ILE A 58 -22.51 -3.92 4.03
C ILE A 58 -22.12 -2.69 4.88
N ASP A 59 -23.00 -2.26 5.78
CA ASP A 59 -22.85 -1.07 6.63
C ASP A 59 -21.83 -1.27 7.75
N LYS A 60 -21.34 -2.50 7.98
CA LYS A 60 -20.21 -2.78 8.87
C LYS A 60 -18.88 -2.25 8.32
N PHE A 61 -18.80 -1.99 7.02
CA PHE A 61 -17.63 -1.42 6.38
C PHE A 61 -17.67 0.11 6.41
N ASP A 62 -16.49 0.73 6.40
CA ASP A 62 -16.36 2.17 6.17
C ASP A 62 -16.90 2.49 4.76
N GLN A 63 -17.96 3.29 4.72
CA GLN A 63 -18.69 3.57 3.48
C GLN A 63 -17.87 4.41 2.50
N ASP A 64 -16.98 5.28 2.97
CA ASP A 64 -16.11 6.07 2.11
C ASP A 64 -15.07 5.17 1.42
N ILE A 65 -14.48 4.23 2.16
CA ILE A 65 -13.56 3.23 1.62
C ILE A 65 -14.30 2.30 0.64
N LEU A 66 -15.47 1.80 1.02
CA LEU A 66 -16.26 0.89 0.20
C LEU A 66 -16.67 1.55 -1.13
N ASN A 67 -17.15 2.79 -1.08
CA ASN A 67 -17.56 3.53 -2.27
C ASN A 67 -16.39 3.83 -3.22
N ARG A 68 -15.17 4.02 -2.69
CA ARG A 68 -13.98 4.30 -3.50
C ARG A 68 -13.28 3.06 -4.05
N MET A 69 -13.33 1.95 -3.32
CA MET A 69 -12.51 0.76 -3.62
C MET A 69 -13.33 -0.46 -4.05
N GLY A 70 -14.60 -0.52 -3.66
CA GLY A 70 -15.47 -1.69 -3.88
C GLY A 70 -16.63 -1.44 -4.83
N ARG A 71 -17.01 -0.17 -5.08
CA ARG A 71 -18.12 0.18 -5.97
C ARG A 71 -17.65 0.75 -7.30
N HIS A 72 -18.30 0.32 -8.38
CA HIS A 72 -18.14 0.86 -9.72
C HIS A 72 -19.47 0.79 -10.47
N ASN A 73 -19.83 1.83 -11.22
CA ASN A 73 -21.11 1.89 -11.96
C ASN A 73 -22.35 1.54 -11.10
N ASN A 74 -22.37 2.02 -9.85
CA ASN A 74 -23.43 1.75 -8.86
C ASN A 74 -23.57 0.27 -8.41
N ARG A 75 -22.65 -0.61 -8.81
CA ARG A 75 -22.58 -2.01 -8.39
C ARG A 75 -21.53 -2.19 -7.30
N LEU A 76 -21.78 -3.08 -6.34
CA LEU A 76 -20.79 -3.46 -5.33
C LEU A 76 -20.04 -4.71 -5.81
N VAL A 77 -18.82 -4.54 -6.33
CA VAL A 77 -18.07 -5.64 -6.97
C VAL A 77 -16.89 -6.17 -6.16
N GLY A 78 -16.67 -5.61 -4.97
CA GLY A 78 -15.68 -6.13 -4.03
C GLY A 78 -15.80 -5.54 -2.63
N PHE A 79 -15.37 -6.31 -1.63
CA PHE A 79 -15.16 -5.81 -0.27
C PHE A 79 -13.67 -5.52 -0.04
N PRO A 80 -13.32 -4.41 0.63
CA PRO A 80 -11.93 -4.07 0.91
C PRO A 80 -11.35 -5.04 1.93
N ALA A 81 -10.43 -5.90 1.49
CA ALA A 81 -9.73 -6.84 2.37
C ALA A 81 -8.53 -6.21 3.09
N LYS A 82 -7.86 -5.25 2.44
CA LYS A 82 -6.70 -4.53 2.98
C LYS A 82 -6.64 -3.14 2.38
N VAL A 83 -6.47 -2.13 3.24
CA VAL A 83 -6.17 -0.76 2.85
C VAL A 83 -4.74 -0.43 3.24
N SER A 84 -3.98 0.16 2.31
CA SER A 84 -2.59 0.57 2.57
C SER A 84 -2.44 2.04 2.19
N TYR A 85 -1.72 2.79 3.01
CA TYR A 85 -1.43 4.20 2.81
C TYR A 85 0.04 4.49 3.09
N SER A 86 0.60 5.46 2.38
CA SER A 86 1.98 5.92 2.58
C SER A 86 2.03 6.91 3.73
N VAL A 87 3.01 6.74 4.63
CA VAL A 87 3.24 7.65 5.76
C VAL A 87 4.71 8.03 5.87
N LEU A 88 4.98 9.19 6.45
CA LEU A 88 6.33 9.62 6.80
C LEU A 88 6.77 8.93 8.10
N PHE A 89 7.82 8.10 8.02
CA PHE A 89 8.52 7.62 9.20
C PHE A 89 9.70 8.55 9.51
N SER A 90 9.82 8.98 10.77
CA SER A 90 10.93 9.83 11.23
C SER A 90 11.74 9.17 12.33
N ASN A 91 13.06 9.35 12.30
CA ASN A 91 13.95 8.84 13.35
C ASN A 91 13.89 9.76 14.57
N LYS A 92 13.07 9.37 15.56
CA LYS A 92 12.86 10.16 16.78
C LYS A 92 14.16 10.42 17.56
N ILE A 93 15.11 9.47 17.58
CA ILE A 93 16.39 9.64 18.28
C ILE A 93 17.20 10.80 17.68
N LEU A 94 17.24 10.90 16.35
CA LEU A 94 17.92 12.01 15.68
C LEU A 94 17.16 13.33 15.86
N LEU A 95 15.83 13.31 15.72
CA LEU A 95 15.01 14.50 15.94
C LEU A 95 15.22 15.07 17.36
N ASP A 96 15.16 14.22 18.39
CA ASP A 96 15.34 14.62 19.79
C ASP A 96 16.77 15.14 20.04
N ARG A 97 17.81 14.47 19.50
CA ARG A 97 19.22 14.88 19.62
C ARG A 97 19.46 16.30 19.10
N TYR A 98 18.83 16.66 17.99
CA TYR A 98 18.98 17.96 17.35
C TYR A 98 17.86 18.95 17.70
N ASN A 99 17.01 18.60 18.68
CA ASN A 99 15.87 19.40 19.13
C ASN A 99 14.96 19.84 17.97
N LYS A 100 14.60 18.89 17.10
CA LYS A 100 13.75 19.08 15.92
C LYS A 100 12.39 18.44 16.14
N SER A 101 11.32 19.13 15.71
CA SER A 101 9.99 18.55 15.65
C SER A 101 9.83 17.63 14.45
N VAL A 102 8.83 16.73 14.48
CA VAL A 102 8.42 15.97 13.29
C VAL A 102 7.99 16.96 12.21
N PRO A 103 8.58 16.90 11.00
CA PRO A 103 8.24 17.81 9.90
C PRO A 103 6.76 17.68 9.51
N LYS A 104 6.11 18.82 9.28
CA LYS A 104 4.72 18.92 8.82
C LYS A 104 4.61 19.34 7.36
N THR A 105 5.71 19.83 6.78
CA THR A 105 5.78 20.25 5.38
C THR A 105 6.99 19.62 4.67
N TRP A 106 6.95 19.59 3.34
CA TRP A 106 8.08 19.10 2.53
C TRP A 106 9.33 19.95 2.72
N ASP A 107 9.19 21.28 2.84
CA ASP A 107 10.31 22.18 3.10
C ASP A 107 10.92 21.92 4.47
N GLU A 108 10.11 21.76 5.51
CA GLU A 108 10.59 21.36 6.85
C GLU A 108 11.31 20.02 6.80
N LEU A 109 10.79 19.04 6.04
CA LEU A 109 11.41 17.73 5.90
C LEU A 109 12.79 17.85 5.25
N ILE A 110 12.90 18.61 4.15
CA ILE A 110 14.16 18.82 3.42
C ILE A 110 15.16 19.57 4.29
N LEU A 111 14.76 20.67 4.93
CA LEU A 111 15.62 21.50 5.76
C LEU A 111 16.11 20.71 6.99
N THR A 112 15.19 20.10 7.73
CA THR A 112 15.52 19.27 8.91
C THR A 112 16.47 18.13 8.55
N SER A 113 16.20 17.43 7.44
CA SER A 113 17.03 16.31 7.00
C SER A 113 18.43 16.78 6.58
N LYS A 114 18.54 17.91 5.86
CA LYS A 114 19.82 18.49 5.46
C LYS A 114 20.65 18.92 6.66
N GLU A 115 20.03 19.58 7.63
CA GLU A 115 20.69 20.00 8.87
C GLU A 115 21.23 18.79 9.64
N ILE A 116 20.38 17.81 9.95
CA ILE A 116 20.79 16.60 10.67
C ILE A 116 21.91 15.87 9.93
N LEU A 117 21.79 15.70 8.60
CA LEU A 117 22.80 15.03 7.79
C LEU A 117 24.16 15.77 7.84
N ASN A 118 24.14 17.10 7.79
CA ASN A 118 25.35 17.90 7.85
C ASN A 118 25.99 17.85 9.24
N GLU A 119 25.21 17.88 10.32
CA GLU A 119 25.74 17.76 11.68
C GLU A 119 26.29 16.35 11.96
N GLU A 120 25.61 15.29 11.51
CA GLU A 120 26.10 13.92 11.66
C GLU A 120 27.40 13.68 10.85
N LYS A 121 27.54 14.30 9.66
CA LYS A 121 28.80 14.28 8.90
C LYS A 121 29.95 14.95 9.65
N LYS A 122 29.71 16.05 10.39
CA LYS A 122 30.74 16.68 11.23
C LYS A 122 31.19 15.76 12.38
N LEU A 123 30.33 14.84 12.82
CA LEU A 123 30.63 13.81 13.83
C LEU A 123 31.19 12.50 13.22
N ASN A 124 31.66 12.54 11.96
CA ASN A 124 32.13 11.38 11.19
C ASN A 124 31.07 10.28 10.96
N ASN A 125 29.78 10.57 11.13
CA ASN A 125 28.72 9.66 10.74
C ASN A 125 28.32 9.89 9.27
N THR A 126 29.07 9.28 8.36
CA THR A 126 28.87 9.39 6.91
C THR A 126 27.90 8.36 6.33
N ASN A 127 27.44 7.40 7.14
CA ASN A 127 26.54 6.32 6.73
C ASN A 127 25.04 6.71 6.80
N LEU A 128 24.73 7.87 7.39
CA LEU A 128 23.35 8.35 7.43
C LEU A 128 22.91 8.82 6.05
N ILE A 129 21.75 8.33 5.59
CA ILE A 129 21.14 8.72 4.32
C ILE A 129 19.77 9.33 4.62
N ALA A 130 19.53 10.53 4.11
CA ALA A 130 18.22 11.17 4.14
C ALA A 130 17.38 10.68 2.96
N TYR A 131 16.20 10.13 3.24
CA TYR A 131 15.23 9.71 2.22
C TYR A 131 14.02 10.64 2.26
N ASN A 132 13.67 11.23 1.13
CA ASN A 132 12.49 12.10 0.96
C ASN A 132 11.30 11.39 0.30
N GLY A 133 11.32 10.04 0.24
CA GLY A 133 10.23 9.23 -0.32
C GLY A 133 10.25 9.06 -1.85
N LEU A 134 11.13 9.76 -2.56
CA LEU A 134 11.37 9.52 -3.99
C LEU A 134 12.31 8.33 -4.16
N VAL A 135 11.74 7.13 -4.14
CA VAL A 135 12.45 5.93 -4.60
C VAL A 135 12.49 5.98 -6.12
N ASN A 136 13.70 5.99 -6.71
CA ASN A 136 13.87 5.78 -8.14
C ASN A 136 13.22 4.43 -8.50
N GLU A 137 12.39 4.44 -9.54
CA GLU A 137 11.64 3.28 -10.02
C GLU A 137 12.52 2.01 -10.04
N ILE A 138 12.00 0.91 -9.47
CA ILE A 138 12.32 -0.52 -9.77
C ILE A 138 11.88 -1.46 -8.63
N GLN A 139 11.20 -1.00 -7.58
CA GLN A 139 10.70 -1.95 -6.57
C GLN A 139 9.34 -1.53 -6.03
N LEU A 140 8.29 -2.18 -6.54
CA LEU A 140 6.98 -2.26 -5.91
C LEU A 140 7.15 -2.98 -4.56
N ILE A 141 7.56 -2.23 -3.52
CA ILE A 141 7.70 -2.76 -2.17
C ILE A 141 6.41 -2.43 -1.41
N LEU A 142 5.51 -3.40 -1.36
CA LEU A 142 4.56 -3.53 -0.25
C LEU A 142 5.34 -3.98 1.00
N HIS A 143 6.09 -3.05 1.60
CA HIS A 143 6.60 -3.02 2.97
C HIS A 143 7.60 -1.87 3.08
N PHE A 144 7.23 -0.80 3.79
CA PHE A 144 8.17 0.27 4.14
C PHE A 144 9.33 -0.32 4.97
N GLN A 145 10.53 -0.36 4.39
CA GLN A 145 11.75 -0.77 5.08
C GLN A 145 12.33 0.39 5.89
N ILE A 146 12.56 0.08 7.16
CA ILE A 146 13.19 0.90 8.20
C ILE A 146 14.64 1.22 7.82
N LEU A 147 15.07 2.45 8.10
CA LEU A 147 16.48 2.84 8.25
C LEU A 147 17.12 2.00 9.37
N GLN A 148 17.64 0.82 9.04
CA GLN A 148 18.49 0.04 9.95
C GLN A 148 19.89 0.64 9.91
N VAL A 149 20.25 1.42 10.94
CA VAL A 149 21.66 1.70 11.21
C VAL A 149 22.28 0.42 11.75
N LYS A 150 23.17 -0.20 10.95
CA LYS A 150 24.04 -1.27 11.41
C LYS A 150 24.93 -0.70 12.53
N LYS A 151 24.68 -1.07 13.78
CA LYS A 151 25.75 -1.01 14.80
C LYS A 151 26.75 -2.13 14.47
N GLN A 152 28.04 -1.81 14.56
CA GLN A 152 29.13 -2.76 14.41
C GLN A 152 28.97 -3.94 15.37
#